data_AF-A0A9D5VL29-F1
#
_entry.id   AF-A0A9D5VL29-F1
#
_cell.length_a   1.000
_cell.length_b   1.000
_cell.length_c   1.000
_cell.angle_alpha   90.00
_cell.angle_beta   90.00
_cell.angle_gamma   90.00
#
_symmetry.space_group_name_H-M   'P 1'
#
loop_
_entity.id
_entity.type
_entity.pdbx_description
1 polymer ?
#
loop_
_entity_poly.entity_id
_entity_poly.type
_entity_poly.pdbx_seq_one_letter_code
_entity_poly.pdbx_strand_id
1 'polypeptide(L)'
;MLINKQLIDLSGITVGEISYHYDLLSRIVQKDHGLQAYITYSYDVGDSQKCTSSNTNLSIGKLTKVTVANKTPITIDYGYDERGNTTCIVKNFSGRSYKEESKYDILNRMLELTNPNGQKVSYRYKEDLTPSSIDGLVHSITYNERDQLESILYNSASGLSTNYAYDPSTLILTNIRSQTTNTAIQDISYQINSRGHIELIHDNISDHQSLSAKYQYDELGQLLSYESQGKISNYAYDPTGNFTLNEDFSNSIDYTLSLTSLSMKHGFMYLVAIIDWFSRYVLSWRLSNDMGVEFCIEALVEAIVMNGVPMIFNTDQGPQFTATAFVKTVEANGILMSMDGRGRALDNVFIERLWRSLKYEDVYLNGGHTDGREGRERPIQYFSFYNYERLHQSLGYKTPYQIYFEGRHKSEEGNPATQLCQL
;
A
#
# COMPACT_ATOMS: atom_id res chain seq x y z
N MET A 1 30.89 3.50 -5.86
CA MET A 1 31.39 3.71 -4.47
C MET A 1 30.80 2.61 -3.61
N LEU A 2 31.56 1.99 -2.70
CA LEU A 2 31.04 0.97 -1.79
C LEU A 2 30.81 1.63 -0.43
N ILE A 3 29.58 1.56 0.08
CA ILE A 3 29.26 2.00 1.45
C ILE A 3 28.85 0.77 2.23
N ASN A 4 29.69 0.40 3.20
CA ASN A 4 29.40 -0.64 4.16
C ASN A 4 28.89 0.01 5.43
N LYS A 5 27.68 -0.36 5.87
CA LYS A 5 27.19 -0.02 7.21
C LYS A 5 27.28 -1.29 8.05
N GLN A 6 28.13 -1.27 9.07
CA GLN A 6 28.15 -2.30 10.11
C GLN A 6 26.96 -2.07 11.03
N LEU A 7 26.12 -3.09 11.18
CA LEU A 7 25.09 -3.11 12.21
C LEU A 7 25.75 -3.61 13.50
N ILE A 8 25.87 -2.72 14.48
CA ILE A 8 26.45 -3.01 15.79
C ILE A 8 25.32 -2.91 16.81
N ASP A 9 25.17 -3.94 17.64
CA ASP A 9 24.21 -3.92 18.75
C ASP A 9 24.66 -2.99 19.89
N LEU A 10 23.83 -2.82 20.92
CA LEU A 10 24.15 -2.00 22.08
C LEU A 10 25.29 -2.56 22.96
N SER A 11 25.74 -3.79 22.69
CA SER A 11 26.89 -4.43 23.34
C SER A 11 28.19 -4.34 22.53
N GLY A 12 28.15 -3.72 21.35
CA GLY A 12 29.32 -3.54 20.48
C GLY A 12 29.58 -4.70 19.52
N ILE A 13 28.64 -5.64 19.37
CA ILE A 13 28.80 -6.85 18.54
C ILE A 13 28.20 -6.61 17.14
N THR A 14 28.96 -6.94 16.10
CA THR A 14 28.53 -6.83 14.70
C THR A 14 27.55 -7.95 14.34
N VAL A 15 26.34 -7.60 13.88
CA VAL A 15 25.21 -8.54 13.68
C VAL A 15 24.86 -8.81 12.21
N GLY A 16 25.46 -8.05 11.29
CA GLY A 16 25.27 -8.22 9.84
C GLY A 16 25.84 -7.04 9.07
N GLU A 17 25.96 -7.18 7.75
CA GLU A 17 26.46 -6.14 6.86
C GLU A 17 25.49 -5.99 5.68
N ILE A 18 24.91 -4.79 5.53
CA ILE A 18 24.17 -4.40 4.33
C ILE A 18 25.13 -3.56 3.50
N SER A 19 25.38 -4.00 2.27
CA SER A 19 26.26 -3.30 1.34
C SER A 19 25.46 -2.71 0.20
N TYR A 20 25.74 -1.45 -0.09
CA TYR A 20 25.17 -0.73 -1.22
C TYR A 20 26.26 -0.47 -2.25
N HIS A 21 25.96 -0.82 -3.49
CA HIS A 21 26.82 -0.54 -4.63
C HIS A 21 26.19 0.54 -5.46
N TYR A 22 27.00 1.52 -5.84
CA TYR A 22 26.57 2.66 -6.63
C TYR A 22 27.38 2.80 -7.90
N ASP A 23 26.72 3.23 -8.97
CA ASP A 23 27.39 3.68 -10.20
C ASP A 23 28.08 5.04 -10.02
N LEU A 24 28.67 5.56 -11.10
CA LEU A 24 29.37 6.86 -11.12
C LEU A 24 28.43 8.06 -10.95
N LEU A 25 27.11 7.86 -11.08
CA LEU A 25 26.08 8.88 -10.86
C LEU A 25 25.43 8.75 -9.48
N SER A 26 26.01 7.95 -8.58
CA SER A 26 25.49 7.69 -7.23
C SER A 26 24.11 7.05 -7.20
N ARG A 27 23.74 6.31 -8.26
CA ARG A 27 22.51 5.50 -8.30
C ARG A 27 22.82 4.09 -7.78
N ILE A 28 21.92 3.51 -7.00
CA ILE A 28 22.08 2.17 -6.42
C ILE A 28 22.01 1.15 -7.55
N VAL A 29 23.08 0.41 -7.82
CA VAL A 29 23.10 -0.70 -8.80
C VAL A 29 22.93 -2.06 -8.15
N GLN A 30 23.23 -2.17 -6.85
CA GLN A 30 23.03 -3.41 -6.09
C GLN A 30 22.85 -3.12 -4.60
N LYS A 31 21.97 -3.91 -3.97
CA LYS A 31 21.77 -3.94 -2.53
C LYS A 31 21.92 -5.37 -2.03
N ASP A 32 22.91 -5.58 -1.16
CA ASP A 32 23.21 -6.88 -0.56
C ASP A 32 22.61 -6.96 0.85
N HIS A 33 21.87 -8.04 1.11
CA HIS A 33 21.21 -8.28 2.39
C HIS A 33 21.88 -9.41 3.21
N GLY A 34 23.16 -9.69 2.96
CA GLY A 34 23.86 -10.85 3.54
C GLY A 34 23.69 -12.15 2.73
N LEU A 35 24.03 -13.30 3.34
CA LEU A 35 24.47 -14.54 2.68
C LEU A 35 23.56 -15.22 1.63
N GLN A 36 22.34 -14.76 1.31
CA GLN A 36 21.46 -15.50 0.37
C GLN A 36 20.54 -14.68 -0.55
N ALA A 37 20.54 -13.34 -0.49
CA ALA A 37 19.67 -12.53 -1.36
C ALA A 37 20.32 -11.17 -1.69
N TYR A 38 20.31 -10.82 -2.97
CA TYR A 38 20.71 -9.48 -3.42
C TYR A 38 19.75 -8.97 -4.50
N ILE A 39 19.58 -7.65 -4.53
CA ILE A 39 18.76 -6.96 -5.53
C ILE A 39 19.69 -6.18 -6.43
N THR A 40 19.60 -6.38 -7.75
CA THR A 40 20.31 -5.56 -8.73
C THR A 40 19.36 -4.64 -9.48
N TYR A 41 19.87 -3.47 -9.79
CA TYR A 41 19.18 -2.41 -10.51
C TYR A 41 20.02 -2.09 -11.75
N SER A 42 19.39 -2.19 -12.91
CA SER A 42 20.00 -1.76 -14.17
C SER A 42 19.39 -0.44 -14.60
N TYR A 43 20.27 0.45 -15.03
CA TYR A 43 19.96 1.73 -15.65
C TYR A 43 20.64 1.72 -17.01
N ASP A 44 20.05 2.39 -18.00
CA ASP A 44 20.76 2.77 -19.22
C ASP A 44 21.37 1.62 -20.05
N VAL A 45 20.61 0.55 -20.31
CA VAL A 45 21.02 -0.44 -21.32
C VAL A 45 20.13 -0.34 -22.54
N GLY A 46 20.68 0.22 -23.61
CA GLY A 46 20.04 0.36 -24.92
C GLY A 46 19.80 -0.96 -25.66
N ASP A 47 19.66 -2.10 -24.97
CA ASP A 47 19.42 -3.39 -25.64
C ASP A 47 18.80 -4.48 -24.74
N SER A 48 17.65 -4.20 -24.10
CA SER A 48 16.79 -5.28 -23.61
C SER A 48 15.46 -5.26 -24.36
N GLN A 49 15.42 -6.00 -25.46
CA GLN A 49 14.27 -6.21 -26.36
C GLN A 49 13.06 -6.91 -25.69
N LYS A 50 12.44 -6.31 -24.67
CA LYS A 50 11.15 -6.79 -24.11
C LYS A 50 10.09 -5.69 -24.03
N CYS A 51 10.50 -4.46 -23.77
CA CYS A 51 9.68 -3.26 -23.92
C CYS A 51 10.21 -2.46 -25.11
N THR A 52 9.72 -2.74 -26.32
CA THR A 52 10.17 -2.07 -27.55
C THR A 52 9.61 -0.66 -27.62
N SER A 53 10.37 0.36 -27.22
CA SER A 53 10.34 1.64 -27.92
C SER A 53 11.42 1.57 -29.00
N SER A 54 11.08 1.95 -30.23
CA SER A 54 12.01 2.03 -31.36
C SER A 54 13.20 2.98 -31.14
N ASN A 55 13.23 3.67 -30.00
CA ASN A 55 14.24 4.62 -29.60
C ASN A 55 14.80 4.23 -28.23
N THR A 56 16.06 3.80 -28.21
CA THR A 56 16.81 3.36 -27.01
C THR A 56 17.28 4.53 -26.15
N ASN A 57 17.13 5.78 -26.61
CA ASN A 57 17.51 6.99 -25.87
C ASN A 57 16.46 7.44 -24.85
N LEU A 58 15.25 6.85 -24.84
CA LEU A 58 14.15 7.28 -23.94
C LEU A 58 14.33 6.81 -22.49
N SER A 59 15.24 5.85 -22.27
CA SER A 59 15.55 5.26 -20.97
C SER A 59 16.78 5.90 -20.30
N ILE A 60 17.43 6.90 -20.92
CA ILE A 60 18.63 7.52 -20.36
C ILE A 60 18.33 8.14 -18.98
N GLY A 61 19.11 7.74 -17.98
CA GLY A 61 18.96 8.10 -16.59
C GLY A 61 17.88 7.32 -15.82
N LYS A 62 17.17 6.36 -16.42
CA LYS A 62 16.00 5.68 -15.80
C LYS A 62 16.30 4.22 -15.45
N LEU A 63 15.55 3.71 -14.46
CA LEU A 63 15.58 2.31 -14.06
C LEU A 63 14.98 1.46 -15.18
N THR A 64 15.75 0.57 -15.79
CA THR A 64 15.27 -0.29 -16.90
C THR A 64 14.99 -1.70 -16.44
N LYS A 65 15.66 -2.17 -15.38
CA LYS A 65 15.48 -3.52 -14.86
C LYS A 65 15.72 -3.61 -13.37
N VAL A 66 14.90 -4.38 -12.69
CA VAL A 66 15.17 -4.88 -11.33
C VAL A 66 15.29 -6.39 -11.40
N THR A 67 16.34 -6.94 -10.78
CA THR A 67 16.48 -8.40 -10.59
C THR A 67 16.60 -8.70 -9.11
N VAL A 68 15.70 -9.55 -8.61
CA VAL A 68 15.81 -10.10 -7.26
C VAL A 68 16.45 -11.47 -7.38
N ALA A 69 17.71 -11.58 -6.97
CA ALA A 69 18.47 -12.82 -7.06
C ALA A 69 18.29 -13.66 -5.78
N ASN A 70 17.40 -14.66 -5.87
CA ASN A 70 17.21 -15.77 -4.94
C ASN A 70 17.29 -17.10 -5.72
N LYS A 71 16.94 -18.25 -5.11
CA LYS A 71 16.86 -19.57 -5.79
C LYS A 71 16.02 -19.56 -7.08
N THR A 72 15.02 -18.68 -7.17
CA THR A 72 14.24 -18.40 -8.38
C THR A 72 14.27 -16.89 -8.66
N PRO A 73 14.97 -16.42 -9.71
CA PRO A 73 15.09 -14.99 -9.96
C PRO A 73 13.78 -14.37 -10.45
N ILE A 74 13.43 -13.20 -9.89
CA ILE A 74 12.36 -12.32 -10.38
C ILE A 74 13.01 -11.20 -11.19
N THR A 75 12.49 -10.89 -12.39
CA THR A 75 12.92 -9.71 -13.15
C THR A 75 11.76 -8.81 -13.52
N ILE A 76 11.90 -7.50 -13.28
CA ILE A 76 10.94 -6.48 -13.69
C ILE A 76 11.64 -5.58 -14.70
N ASP A 77 11.15 -5.53 -15.93
CA ASP A 77 11.68 -4.70 -17.02
C ASP A 77 10.74 -3.51 -17.26
N TYR A 78 11.29 -2.33 -17.55
CA TYR A 78 10.54 -1.08 -17.75
C TYR A 78 10.80 -0.47 -19.15
N GLY A 79 9.75 0.12 -19.74
CA GLY A 79 9.82 0.93 -20.96
C GLY A 79 9.22 2.31 -20.77
N TYR A 80 9.70 3.29 -21.53
CA TYR A 80 9.35 4.70 -21.37
C TYR A 80 9.03 5.40 -22.70
N ASP A 81 8.21 6.46 -22.65
CA ASP A 81 8.05 7.42 -23.76
C ASP A 81 9.05 8.60 -23.68
N GLU A 82 8.99 9.51 -24.65
CA GLU A 82 9.84 10.71 -24.73
C GLU A 82 9.67 11.70 -23.56
N ARG A 83 8.51 11.67 -22.90
CA ARG A 83 8.22 12.48 -21.71
C ARG A 83 8.58 11.74 -20.42
N GLY A 84 9.04 10.50 -20.54
CA GLY A 84 9.49 9.67 -19.44
C GLY A 84 8.39 8.92 -18.70
N ASN A 85 7.17 8.86 -19.24
CA ASN A 85 6.08 8.06 -18.68
C ASN A 85 6.37 6.57 -18.91
N THR A 86 5.98 5.73 -17.96
CA THR A 86 6.17 4.27 -18.09
C THR A 86 5.15 3.71 -19.07
N THR A 87 5.60 3.27 -20.25
CA THR A 87 4.75 2.73 -21.32
C THR A 87 4.64 1.22 -21.29
N CYS A 88 5.55 0.55 -20.59
CA CYS A 88 5.63 -0.90 -20.53
C CYS A 88 6.24 -1.36 -19.21
N ILE A 89 5.64 -2.37 -18.60
CA ILE A 89 6.21 -3.10 -17.44
C ILE A 89 6.11 -4.59 -17.75
N VAL A 90 7.23 -5.31 -17.70
CA VAL A 90 7.27 -6.77 -17.88
C VAL A 90 7.81 -7.41 -16.61
N LYS A 91 6.94 -8.15 -15.91
CA LYS A 91 7.30 -8.90 -14.70
C LYS A 91 7.51 -10.36 -15.07
N ASN A 92 8.67 -10.92 -14.74
CA ASN A 92 9.02 -12.30 -15.01
C ASN A 92 9.29 -13.02 -13.70
N PHE A 93 8.60 -14.13 -13.45
CA PHE A 93 8.81 -14.99 -12.30
C PHE A 93 8.37 -16.42 -12.64
N SER A 94 9.15 -17.41 -12.19
CA SER A 94 8.83 -18.84 -12.36
C SER A 94 8.52 -19.24 -13.82
N GLY A 95 9.26 -18.68 -14.78
CA GLY A 95 9.12 -18.97 -16.21
C GLY A 95 7.89 -18.34 -16.90
N ARG A 96 7.13 -17.49 -16.21
CA ARG A 96 6.01 -16.71 -16.77
C ARG A 96 6.37 -15.25 -16.89
N SER A 97 5.75 -14.56 -17.85
CA SER A 97 5.91 -13.12 -18.09
C SER A 97 4.54 -12.45 -18.12
N TYR A 98 4.41 -11.35 -17.37
CA TYR A 98 3.21 -10.52 -17.27
C TYR A 98 3.56 -9.14 -17.80
N LYS A 99 2.92 -8.73 -18.90
CA LYS A 99 3.22 -7.47 -19.58
C LYS A 99 2.05 -6.50 -19.44
N GLU A 100 2.29 -5.34 -18.88
CA GLU A 100 1.37 -4.21 -18.87
C GLU A 100 1.86 -3.15 -19.85
N GLU A 101 0.95 -2.54 -20.61
CA GLU A 101 1.28 -1.45 -21.54
C GLU A 101 0.38 -0.24 -21.30
N SER A 102 0.96 0.96 -21.32
CA SER A 102 0.25 2.20 -21.06
C SER A 102 0.49 3.23 -22.16
N LYS A 103 -0.55 4.00 -22.48
CA LYS A 103 -0.48 5.16 -23.38
C LYS A 103 -0.85 6.42 -22.64
N TYR A 104 -0.22 7.53 -23.01
CA TYR A 104 -0.42 8.83 -22.39
C TYR A 104 -0.68 9.90 -23.43
N ASP A 105 -1.40 10.95 -23.02
CA ASP A 105 -1.54 12.16 -23.83
C ASP A 105 -0.33 13.09 -23.68
N ILE A 106 -0.42 14.29 -24.27
CA ILE A 106 0.63 15.30 -24.22
C ILE A 106 0.80 15.94 -22.82
N LEU A 107 -0.16 15.76 -21.92
CA LEU A 107 -0.17 16.26 -20.55
C LEU A 107 0.21 15.15 -19.54
N ASN A 108 0.75 14.02 -20.02
CA ASN A 108 1.13 12.84 -19.22
C ASN A 108 -0.03 12.14 -18.50
N ARG A 109 -1.27 12.30 -18.99
CA ARG A 109 -2.44 11.58 -18.45
C ARG A 109 -2.64 10.26 -19.17
N MET A 110 -2.97 9.20 -18.44
CA MET A 110 -3.15 7.86 -19.01
C MET A 110 -4.41 7.80 -19.90
N LEU A 111 -4.24 7.39 -21.15
CA LEU A 111 -5.33 7.22 -22.13
C LEU A 111 -5.79 5.77 -22.25
N GLU A 112 -4.87 4.82 -22.15
CA GLU A 112 -5.12 3.39 -22.32
C GLU A 112 -4.17 2.59 -21.41
N LEU A 113 -4.70 1.61 -20.69
CA LEU A 113 -3.94 0.56 -20.01
C LEU A 113 -4.30 -0.79 -20.66
N THR A 114 -3.29 -1.57 -21.03
CA THR A 114 -3.44 -2.95 -21.51
C THR A 114 -2.88 -3.88 -20.44
N ASN A 115 -3.75 -4.70 -19.86
CA ASN A 115 -3.40 -5.67 -18.82
C ASN A 115 -2.63 -6.87 -19.40
N PRO A 116 -1.97 -7.71 -18.56
CA PRO A 116 -1.26 -8.91 -19.01
C PRO A 116 -2.10 -9.93 -19.79
N ASN A 117 -3.41 -9.89 -19.63
CA ASN A 117 -4.36 -10.73 -20.37
C ASN A 117 -4.82 -10.09 -21.71
N GLY A 118 -4.27 -8.95 -22.09
CA GLY A 118 -4.60 -8.20 -23.31
C GLY A 118 -5.85 -7.32 -23.23
N GLN A 119 -6.56 -7.31 -22.10
CA GLN A 119 -7.72 -6.43 -21.92
C GLN A 119 -7.29 -4.97 -21.85
N LYS A 120 -8.07 -4.11 -22.51
CA LYS A 120 -7.81 -2.68 -22.58
C LYS A 120 -8.80 -1.90 -21.74
N VAL A 121 -8.29 -0.97 -20.95
CA VAL A 121 -9.06 0.04 -20.22
C VAL A 121 -8.73 1.39 -20.84
N SER A 122 -9.74 2.09 -21.34
CA SER A 122 -9.57 3.42 -21.95
C SER A 122 -10.18 4.49 -21.08
N TYR A 123 -9.43 5.58 -20.89
CA TYR A 123 -9.82 6.72 -20.08
C TYR A 123 -10.19 7.90 -20.97
N ARG A 124 -11.16 8.70 -20.50
CA ARG A 124 -11.57 9.96 -21.11
C ARG A 124 -11.49 11.07 -20.07
N TYR A 125 -11.16 12.27 -20.53
CA TYR A 125 -11.02 13.45 -19.68
C TYR A 125 -11.83 14.60 -20.25
N LYS A 126 -12.30 15.50 -19.39
CA LYS A 126 -12.92 16.77 -19.80
C LYS A 126 -11.85 17.80 -20.17
N GLU A 127 -12.30 18.94 -20.69
CA GLU A 127 -11.43 20.09 -21.00
C GLU A 127 -10.76 20.67 -19.73
N ASP A 128 -11.43 20.60 -18.58
CA ASP A 128 -10.92 21.00 -17.25
C ASP A 128 -9.88 20.02 -16.66
N LEU A 129 -9.48 19.03 -17.46
CA LEU A 129 -8.52 17.99 -17.15
C LEU A 129 -9.00 16.87 -16.21
N THR A 130 -10.22 16.92 -15.68
CA THR A 130 -10.77 15.88 -14.82
C THR A 130 -11.16 14.61 -15.59
N PRO A 131 -11.07 13.41 -14.98
CA PRO A 131 -11.60 12.18 -15.57
C PRO A 131 -13.10 12.30 -15.83
N SER A 132 -13.54 11.95 -17.04
CA SER A 132 -14.94 12.03 -17.44
C SER A 132 -15.63 10.67 -17.51
N SER A 133 -14.97 9.65 -18.05
CA SER A 133 -15.53 8.31 -18.21
C SER A 133 -14.44 7.25 -18.39
N ILE A 134 -14.84 5.98 -18.20
CA ILE A 134 -13.98 4.81 -18.43
C ILE A 134 -14.76 3.87 -19.35
N ASP A 135 -14.25 3.63 -20.55
CA ASP A 135 -14.95 2.88 -21.59
C ASP A 135 -15.38 1.50 -21.06
N GLY A 136 -16.67 1.19 -21.18
CA GLY A 136 -17.26 -0.08 -20.73
C GLY A 136 -17.51 -0.21 -19.23
N LEU A 137 -17.03 0.72 -18.39
CA LEU A 137 -17.17 0.63 -16.93
C LEU A 137 -17.91 1.82 -16.32
N VAL A 138 -17.49 3.05 -16.62
CA VAL A 138 -18.05 4.28 -16.08
C VAL A 138 -18.61 5.12 -17.21
N HIS A 139 -19.90 5.45 -17.13
CA HIS A 139 -20.57 6.30 -18.11
C HIS A 139 -20.14 7.76 -17.94
N SER A 140 -20.21 8.28 -16.71
CA SER A 140 -19.85 9.66 -16.40
C SER A 140 -19.38 9.84 -14.96
N ILE A 141 -18.54 10.85 -14.76
CA ILE A 141 -18.07 11.33 -13.46
C ILE A 141 -18.36 12.85 -13.36
N THR A 142 -19.03 13.26 -12.29
CA THR A 142 -19.31 14.68 -11.99
C THR A 142 -18.57 15.13 -10.75
N TYR A 143 -18.24 16.42 -10.74
CA TYR A 143 -17.56 17.09 -9.64
C TYR A 143 -18.36 18.34 -9.30
N ASN A 144 -18.36 18.72 -8.03
CA ASN A 144 -19.00 19.94 -7.57
C ASN A 144 -18.12 21.18 -7.87
N GLU A 145 -18.61 22.38 -7.52
CA GLU A 145 -17.91 23.66 -7.75
C GLU A 145 -16.56 23.79 -6.99
N ARG A 146 -16.22 22.84 -6.13
CA ARG A 146 -14.95 22.77 -5.37
C ARG A 146 -14.06 21.63 -5.85
N ASP A 147 -14.33 21.10 -7.04
CA ASP A 147 -13.63 19.98 -7.67
C ASP A 147 -13.67 18.67 -6.87
N GLN A 148 -14.63 18.52 -5.95
CA GLN A 148 -14.84 17.27 -5.21
C GLN A 148 -15.76 16.34 -5.99
N LEU A 149 -15.47 15.04 -5.97
CA LEU A 149 -16.29 14.02 -6.63
C LEU A 149 -17.73 14.10 -6.11
N GLU A 150 -18.68 14.30 -7.01
CA GLU A 150 -20.10 14.47 -6.67
C GLU A 150 -20.90 13.22 -7.02
N SER A 151 -20.71 12.69 -8.23
CA SER A 151 -21.38 11.46 -8.65
C SER A 151 -20.56 10.63 -9.65
N ILE A 152 -20.77 9.32 -9.61
CA ILE A 152 -20.34 8.37 -10.64
C ILE A 152 -21.58 7.64 -11.16
N LEU A 153 -21.77 7.67 -12.47
CA LEU A 153 -22.75 6.84 -13.17
C LEU A 153 -22.03 5.70 -13.88
N TYR A 154 -22.37 4.47 -13.55
CA TYR A 154 -21.73 3.29 -14.13
C TYR A 154 -22.41 2.88 -15.45
N ASN A 155 -21.65 2.25 -16.35
CA ASN A 155 -22.19 1.65 -17.58
C ASN A 155 -22.94 0.36 -17.21
N SER A 156 -24.12 0.49 -16.61
CA SER A 156 -24.95 -0.61 -16.13
C SER A 156 -26.41 -0.43 -16.56
N ALA A 157 -27.02 -1.50 -17.06
CA ALA A 157 -28.45 -1.53 -17.39
C ALA A 157 -29.35 -1.26 -16.17
N SER A 158 -28.83 -1.47 -14.96
CA SER A 158 -29.53 -1.19 -13.71
C SER A 158 -29.57 0.30 -13.32
N GLY A 159 -28.87 1.17 -14.07
CA GLY A 159 -28.74 2.58 -13.70
C GLY A 159 -27.93 2.80 -12.42
N LEU A 160 -26.98 1.90 -12.12
CA LEU A 160 -26.14 1.99 -10.93
C LEU A 160 -25.39 3.33 -10.90
N SER A 161 -25.54 4.04 -9.79
CA SER A 161 -24.86 5.30 -9.52
C SER A 161 -24.40 5.37 -8.07
N THR A 162 -23.35 6.14 -7.82
CA THR A 162 -22.86 6.47 -6.48
C THR A 162 -22.75 7.98 -6.36
N ASN A 163 -23.33 8.54 -5.30
CA ASN A 163 -23.33 9.97 -5.00
C ASN A 163 -22.57 10.22 -3.69
N TYR A 164 -21.91 11.38 -3.62
CA TYR A 164 -21.06 11.78 -2.52
C TYR A 164 -21.54 13.14 -2.00
N ALA A 165 -21.73 13.24 -0.69
CA ALA A 165 -22.10 14.49 -0.04
C ALA A 165 -21.01 14.92 0.95
N TYR A 166 -20.82 16.24 1.05
CA TYR A 166 -19.80 16.85 1.89
C TYR A 166 -20.44 17.89 2.79
N ASP A 167 -19.87 18.09 3.96
CA ASP A 167 -20.21 19.22 4.80
C ASP A 167 -19.79 20.52 4.10
N PRO A 168 -20.71 21.50 3.94
CA PRO A 168 -20.45 22.69 3.15
C PRO A 168 -19.39 23.62 3.77
N SER A 169 -19.10 23.49 5.06
CA SER A 169 -18.17 24.34 5.80
C SER A 169 -16.78 23.73 5.95
N THR A 170 -16.70 22.44 6.26
CA THR A 170 -15.44 21.71 6.49
C THR A 170 -14.93 20.98 5.25
N LEU A 171 -15.78 20.82 4.24
CA LEU A 171 -15.51 20.05 3.01
C LEU A 171 -15.33 18.55 3.23
N ILE A 172 -15.57 18.07 4.45
CA ILE A 172 -15.40 16.66 4.82
C ILE A 172 -16.57 15.84 4.26
N LEU A 173 -16.28 14.65 3.75
CA LEU A 173 -17.29 13.70 3.25
C LEU A 173 -18.21 13.25 4.39
N THR A 174 -19.51 13.44 4.22
CA THR A 174 -20.53 13.09 5.23
C THR A 174 -21.43 11.95 4.80
N ASN A 175 -21.54 11.68 3.49
CA ASN A 175 -22.37 10.59 2.99
C ASN A 175 -21.84 10.00 1.67
N ILE A 176 -21.96 8.68 1.54
CA ILE A 176 -21.84 7.97 0.26
C ILE A 176 -23.12 7.16 0.06
N ARG A 177 -23.80 7.39 -1.06
CA ARG A 177 -25.01 6.66 -1.41
C ARG A 177 -24.89 6.00 -2.77
N SER A 178 -25.00 4.67 -2.78
CA SER A 178 -25.04 3.87 -4.00
C SER A 178 -26.44 3.31 -4.25
N GLN A 179 -26.94 3.47 -5.47
CA GLN A 179 -28.30 3.05 -5.83
C GLN A 179 -28.41 2.64 -7.30
N THR A 180 -29.33 1.72 -7.57
CA THR A 180 -29.87 1.49 -8.92
C THR A 180 -31.07 2.41 -9.14
N THR A 181 -31.67 2.38 -10.33
CA THR A 181 -32.85 3.18 -10.66
C THR A 181 -33.98 3.05 -9.63
N ASN A 182 -34.15 1.87 -9.02
CA ASN A 182 -35.30 1.57 -8.16
C ASN A 182 -34.94 1.18 -6.73
N THR A 183 -33.66 1.06 -6.38
CA THR A 183 -33.25 0.46 -5.10
C THR A 183 -31.96 1.07 -4.60
N ALA A 184 -32.00 1.62 -3.38
CA ALA A 184 -30.80 1.98 -2.64
C ALA A 184 -30.06 0.70 -2.23
N ILE A 185 -28.79 0.61 -2.59
CA ILE A 185 -27.92 -0.53 -2.27
C ILE A 185 -27.13 -0.23 -0.98
N GLN A 186 -26.76 1.03 -0.80
CA GLN A 186 -25.96 1.50 0.33
C GLN A 186 -26.22 2.98 0.57
N ASP A 187 -26.34 3.40 1.83
CA ASP A 187 -26.45 4.82 2.21
C ASP A 187 -25.63 5.06 3.49
N ILE A 188 -24.30 5.20 3.33
CA ILE A 188 -23.38 5.33 4.45
C ILE A 188 -23.28 6.80 4.86
N SER A 189 -23.57 7.09 6.12
CA SER A 189 -23.33 8.37 6.77
C SER A 189 -22.17 8.31 7.77
N TYR A 190 -21.45 9.42 7.90
CA TYR A 190 -20.32 9.57 8.82
C TYR A 190 -20.62 10.66 9.86
N GLN A 191 -20.36 10.36 11.14
CA GLN A 191 -20.25 11.38 12.18
C GLN A 191 -18.79 11.54 12.55
N ILE A 192 -18.30 12.78 12.53
CA ILE A 192 -16.89 13.11 12.70
C ILE A 192 -16.79 14.16 13.80
N ASN A 193 -15.89 13.96 14.74
CA ASN A 193 -15.72 14.90 15.85
C ASN A 193 -14.87 16.12 15.47
N SER A 194 -14.76 17.05 16.41
CA SER A 194 -14.02 18.31 16.23
C SER A 194 -12.52 18.12 15.94
N ARG A 195 -11.96 16.93 16.13
CA ARG A 195 -10.56 16.59 15.80
C ARG A 195 -10.42 15.89 14.44
N GLY A 196 -11.53 15.63 13.75
CA GLY A 196 -11.52 14.97 12.45
C GLY A 196 -11.54 13.43 12.51
N HIS A 197 -11.80 12.83 13.68
CA HIS A 197 -11.93 11.37 13.80
C HIS A 197 -13.39 10.94 13.60
N ILE A 198 -13.59 9.82 12.91
CA ILE A 198 -14.92 9.24 12.67
C ILE A 198 -15.42 8.56 13.95
N GLU A 199 -16.53 9.00 14.52
CA GLU A 199 -17.15 8.41 15.72
C GLU A 199 -18.27 7.42 15.38
N LEU A 200 -18.91 7.59 14.23
CA LEU A 200 -19.97 6.70 13.75
C LEU A 200 -19.90 6.56 12.23
N ILE A 201 -20.04 5.32 11.78
CA ILE A 201 -20.40 4.96 10.42
C ILE A 201 -21.76 4.28 10.50
N HIS A 202 -22.74 4.79 9.78
CA HIS A 202 -24.10 4.25 9.80
C HIS A 202 -24.61 4.04 8.38
N ASP A 203 -24.96 2.80 8.03
CA ASP A 203 -25.70 2.51 6.81
C ASP A 203 -27.20 2.75 7.09
N ASN A 204 -27.76 3.79 6.47
CA ASN A 204 -29.14 4.25 6.67
C ASN A 204 -30.18 3.32 6.04
N ILE A 205 -29.77 2.21 5.43
CA ILE A 205 -30.67 1.18 4.92
C ILE A 205 -31.12 0.28 6.08
N SER A 206 -32.44 0.16 6.28
CA SER A 206 -33.05 -0.50 7.44
C SER A 206 -32.53 -1.91 7.73
N ASP A 207 -32.31 -2.72 6.70
CA ASP A 207 -31.85 -4.11 6.84
C ASP A 207 -30.33 -4.22 7.02
N HIS A 208 -29.60 -3.11 6.93
CA HIS A 208 -28.15 -3.03 6.98
C HIS A 208 -27.64 -2.42 8.29
N GLN A 209 -28.46 -2.32 9.34
CA GLN A 209 -28.00 -1.76 10.62
C GLN A 209 -26.78 -2.50 11.20
N SER A 210 -26.63 -3.79 10.90
CA SER A 210 -25.44 -4.59 11.23
C SER A 210 -24.14 -4.12 10.54
N LEU A 211 -24.23 -3.34 9.48
CA LEU A 211 -23.08 -2.74 8.80
C LEU A 211 -22.63 -1.41 9.43
N SER A 212 -23.33 -0.96 10.49
CA SER A 212 -22.96 0.23 11.25
C SER A 212 -21.82 -0.07 12.24
N ALA A 213 -21.06 0.97 12.55
CA ALA A 213 -19.92 0.88 13.44
C ALA A 213 -19.73 2.16 14.26
N LYS A 214 -19.37 2.01 15.55
CA LYS A 214 -19.02 3.11 16.44
C LYS A 214 -17.57 3.04 16.87
N TYR A 215 -16.96 4.20 17.06
CA TYR A 215 -15.56 4.36 17.42
C TYR A 215 -15.44 5.32 18.60
N GLN A 216 -14.53 5.03 19.51
CA GLN A 216 -14.19 5.90 20.64
C GLN A 216 -12.68 6.09 20.71
N TYR A 217 -12.24 7.30 21.00
CA TYR A 217 -10.82 7.65 21.00
C TYR A 217 -10.40 8.25 22.34
N ASP A 218 -9.12 8.11 22.67
CA ASP A 218 -8.50 8.88 23.74
C ASP A 218 -8.19 10.34 23.31
N GLU A 219 -7.63 11.12 24.23
CA GLU A 219 -7.27 12.53 23.95
C GLU A 219 -6.17 12.69 22.89
N LEU A 220 -5.38 11.65 22.65
CA LEU A 220 -4.30 11.61 21.65
C LEU A 220 -4.79 11.11 20.28
N GLY A 221 -6.08 10.74 20.16
CA GLY A 221 -6.68 10.22 18.94
C GLY A 221 -6.44 8.72 18.70
N GLN A 222 -6.06 7.96 19.73
CA GLN A 222 -5.89 6.51 19.65
C GLN A 222 -7.24 5.83 19.91
N LEU A 223 -7.59 4.80 19.13
CA LEU A 223 -8.86 4.08 19.32
C LEU A 223 -8.86 3.34 20.64
N LEU A 224 -9.87 3.57 21.47
CA LEU A 224 -10.13 2.83 22.70
C LEU A 224 -11.10 1.67 22.50
N SER A 225 -12.15 1.87 21.69
CA SER A 225 -13.13 0.82 21.43
C SER A 225 -13.76 0.94 20.06
N TYR A 226 -13.97 -0.20 19.44
CA TYR A 226 -14.79 -0.35 18.26
C TYR A 226 -16.03 -1.19 18.59
N GLU A 227 -17.19 -0.78 18.11
CA GLU A 227 -18.42 -1.58 18.17
C GLU A 227 -19.02 -1.79 16.79
N SER A 228 -19.34 -3.03 16.43
CA SER A 228 -20.23 -3.33 15.31
C SER A 228 -20.89 -4.68 15.47
N GLN A 229 -22.11 -4.81 14.93
CA GLN A 229 -22.94 -6.01 15.07
C GLN A 229 -23.15 -6.41 16.54
N GLY A 230 -23.13 -5.45 17.46
CA GLY A 230 -23.21 -5.68 18.91
C GLY A 230 -21.96 -6.31 19.53
N LYS A 231 -20.88 -6.53 18.76
CA LYS A 231 -19.57 -6.93 19.26
C LYS A 231 -18.72 -5.70 19.53
N ILE A 232 -18.11 -5.66 20.71
CA ILE A 232 -17.19 -4.60 21.12
C ILE A 232 -15.77 -5.16 21.19
N SER A 233 -14.85 -4.52 20.49
CA SER A 233 -13.41 -4.78 20.55
C SER A 233 -12.74 -3.62 21.27
N ASN A 234 -11.97 -3.92 22.33
CA ASN A 234 -11.29 -2.92 23.13
C ASN A 234 -9.80 -2.90 22.80
N TYR A 235 -9.19 -1.71 22.89
CA TYR A 235 -7.80 -1.47 22.53
C TYR A 235 -7.14 -0.72 23.68
N ALA A 236 -5.95 -1.17 24.09
CA ALA A 236 -5.17 -0.53 25.14
C ALA A 236 -3.80 -0.10 24.62
N TYR A 237 -3.28 0.99 25.19
CA TYR A 237 -1.95 1.51 24.88
C TYR A 237 -1.19 1.81 26.17
N ASP A 238 0.12 1.64 26.13
CA ASP A 238 0.98 2.12 27.20
C ASP A 238 1.20 3.65 27.10
N PRO A 239 1.82 4.29 28.11
CA PRO A 239 2.03 5.74 28.11
C PRO A 239 2.89 6.27 26.96
N THR A 240 3.60 5.40 26.24
CA THR A 240 4.38 5.73 25.04
C THR A 240 3.60 5.59 23.74
N GLY A 241 2.32 5.17 23.82
CA GLY A 241 1.44 4.98 22.68
C GLY A 241 1.69 3.66 21.95
N ASN A 242 2.33 2.69 22.61
CA ASN A 242 2.47 1.32 22.12
C ASN A 242 1.15 0.62 22.39
N PHE A 243 0.58 -0.03 21.38
CA PHE A 243 -0.57 -0.88 21.58
C PHE A 243 -0.20 -2.13 22.38
N THR A 244 -0.98 -2.44 23.40
CA THR A 244 -0.66 -3.48 24.39
C THR A 244 -1.68 -4.61 24.46
N LEU A 245 -2.93 -4.38 24.02
CA LEU A 245 -3.99 -5.40 24.10
C LEU A 245 -5.13 -5.11 23.13
N ASN A 246 -5.63 -6.16 22.49
CA ASN A 246 -7.04 -6.30 22.09
C ASN A 246 -7.46 -7.74 22.36
N GLU A 247 -8.52 -7.91 23.15
CA GLU A 247 -8.97 -9.23 23.64
C GLU A 247 -9.49 -10.15 22.52
N ASP A 248 -9.82 -9.60 21.35
CA ASP A 248 -10.22 -10.36 20.17
C ASP A 248 -9.03 -10.91 19.35
N PHE A 249 -7.83 -10.37 19.57
CA PHE A 249 -6.62 -10.76 18.84
C PHE A 249 -5.64 -11.42 19.79
N SER A 250 -5.66 -12.76 19.82
CA SER A 250 -4.65 -13.55 20.52
C SER A 250 -3.30 -13.48 19.82
N ASN A 251 -2.54 -12.38 19.96
CA ASN A 251 -1.11 -12.28 19.57
C ASN A 251 -0.72 -12.82 18.16
N SER A 252 -1.64 -12.86 17.20
CA SER A 252 -1.51 -13.72 16.01
C SER A 252 -1.58 -13.00 14.67
N ILE A 253 -1.66 -11.67 14.63
CA ILE A 253 -1.49 -10.93 13.38
C ILE A 253 0.00 -10.72 13.16
N ASP A 254 0.54 -11.38 12.14
CA ASP A 254 1.92 -11.21 11.74
C ASP A 254 2.02 -9.99 10.82
N TYR A 255 1.26 -9.93 9.72
CA TYR A 255 1.38 -8.85 8.72
C TYR A 255 0.05 -8.09 8.51
N THR A 256 0.15 -6.78 8.28
CA THR A 256 -0.95 -5.97 7.72
C THR A 256 -0.52 -5.32 6.42
N LEU A 257 -1.50 -5.14 5.53
CA LEU A 257 -1.37 -4.42 4.29
C LEU A 257 -2.47 -3.35 4.17
N SER A 258 -2.09 -2.20 3.64
CA SER A 258 -2.99 -1.08 3.32
C SER A 258 -2.41 -0.33 2.12
N LEU A 259 -3.27 0.47 1.49
CA LEU A 259 -2.98 1.28 0.33
C LEU A 259 -3.31 2.74 0.62
N THR A 260 -2.44 3.65 0.18
CA THR A 260 -2.65 5.10 0.32
C THR A 260 -2.37 5.84 -0.99
N SER A 261 -3.03 6.98 -1.19
CA SER A 261 -2.67 7.91 -2.26
C SER A 261 -1.50 8.79 -1.84
N LEU A 262 -0.51 8.92 -2.71
CA LEU A 262 0.67 9.74 -2.54
C LEU A 262 0.56 10.97 -3.46
N SER A 263 0.57 12.16 -2.87
CA SER A 263 0.32 13.41 -3.59
C SER A 263 1.54 13.83 -4.40
N MET A 264 1.28 14.18 -5.66
CA MET A 264 2.26 14.73 -6.60
C MET A 264 1.96 16.21 -6.82
N LYS A 265 2.92 16.96 -7.39
CA LYS A 265 2.66 18.33 -7.87
C LYS A 265 1.52 18.38 -8.89
N HIS A 266 1.33 17.28 -9.64
CA HIS A 266 0.24 17.10 -10.58
C HIS A 266 -0.39 15.72 -10.36
N GLY A 267 -1.49 15.65 -9.60
CA GLY A 267 -2.23 14.41 -9.33
C GLY A 267 -1.70 13.60 -8.15
N PHE A 268 -1.89 12.27 -8.20
CA PHE A 268 -1.50 11.34 -7.14
C PHE A 268 -1.14 9.96 -7.70
N MET A 269 -0.35 9.19 -6.96
CA MET A 269 -0.04 7.78 -7.22
C MET A 269 -0.55 6.91 -6.07
N TYR A 270 -0.68 5.60 -6.27
CA TYR A 270 -1.11 4.65 -5.25
C TYR A 270 0.10 3.90 -4.70
N LEU A 271 0.20 3.87 -3.38
CA LEU A 271 1.27 3.23 -2.65
C LEU A 271 0.67 2.18 -1.74
N VAL A 272 1.05 0.91 -1.92
CA VAL A 272 0.73 -0.17 -0.99
C VAL A 272 1.96 -0.49 -0.17
N ALA A 273 1.79 -0.77 1.12
CA ALA A 273 2.84 -1.32 1.96
C ALA A 273 2.31 -2.52 2.73
N ILE A 274 3.23 -3.42 3.07
CA ILE A 274 3.02 -4.49 4.01
C ILE A 274 3.94 -4.22 5.17
N ILE A 275 3.39 -4.17 6.37
CA ILE A 275 4.18 -4.05 7.58
C ILE A 275 3.97 -5.26 8.47
N ASP A 276 5.01 -5.61 9.20
CA ASP A 276 4.87 -6.49 10.34
C ASP A 276 4.14 -5.74 11.46
N TRP A 277 3.07 -6.36 11.95
CA TRP A 277 2.14 -5.75 12.87
C TRP A 277 2.79 -5.43 14.21
N PHE A 278 3.68 -6.28 14.70
CA PHE A 278 4.31 -6.15 16.02
C PHE A 278 5.50 -5.17 16.04
N SER A 279 6.33 -5.18 15.00
CA SER A 279 7.54 -4.37 14.91
C SER A 279 7.32 -3.06 14.15
N ARG A 280 6.21 -2.91 13.43
CA ARG A 280 5.98 -1.83 12.44
C ARG A 280 6.91 -1.88 11.24
N TYR A 281 7.74 -2.92 11.11
CA TYR A 281 8.73 -2.98 10.05
C TYR A 281 8.05 -3.10 8.69
N VAL A 282 8.38 -2.21 7.76
CA VAL A 282 7.88 -2.28 6.38
C VAL A 282 8.58 -3.42 5.66
N LEU A 283 7.84 -4.49 5.43
CA LEU A 283 8.29 -5.76 4.84
C LEU A 283 8.46 -5.65 3.33
N SER A 284 7.50 -4.98 2.69
CA SER A 284 7.47 -4.73 1.26
C SER A 284 6.54 -3.56 0.98
N TRP A 285 6.72 -2.94 -0.18
CA TRP A 285 5.83 -1.88 -0.65
C TRP A 285 5.92 -1.75 -2.17
N ARG A 286 4.87 -1.22 -2.80
CA ARG A 286 4.83 -1.00 -4.25
C ARG A 286 4.08 0.29 -4.57
N LEU A 287 4.61 1.02 -5.56
CA LEU A 287 3.98 2.23 -6.08
C LEU A 287 3.44 1.95 -7.49
N SER A 288 2.15 2.19 -7.67
CA SER A 288 1.43 2.15 -8.93
C SER A 288 0.81 3.50 -9.24
N ASN A 289 0.58 3.80 -10.50
CA ASN A 289 -0.25 4.93 -10.94
C ASN A 289 -1.73 4.53 -11.09
N ASP A 290 -2.06 3.25 -10.89
CA ASP A 290 -3.42 2.73 -10.82
C ASP A 290 -3.67 1.98 -9.50
N MET A 291 -4.94 1.69 -9.22
CA MET A 291 -5.37 0.93 -8.02
C MET A 291 -5.55 -0.56 -8.34
N GLY A 292 -4.72 -1.12 -9.23
CA GLY A 292 -4.78 -2.53 -9.65
C GLY A 292 -4.48 -3.52 -8.52
N VAL A 293 -4.91 -4.77 -8.68
CA VAL A 293 -4.65 -5.82 -7.68
C VAL A 293 -3.22 -6.38 -7.78
N GLU A 294 -2.60 -6.24 -8.95
CA GLU A 294 -1.34 -6.85 -9.34
C GLU A 294 -0.19 -6.37 -8.46
N PHE A 295 -0.07 -5.05 -8.24
CA PHE A 295 1.00 -4.49 -7.41
C PHE A 295 0.83 -4.82 -5.91
N CYS A 296 -0.41 -5.08 -5.48
CA CYS A 296 -0.70 -5.57 -4.13
C CYS A 296 -0.25 -7.04 -3.97
N ILE A 297 -0.53 -7.88 -4.97
CA ILE A 297 -0.03 -9.27 -5.03
C ILE A 297 1.50 -9.30 -5.03
N GLU A 298 2.16 -8.41 -5.79
CA GLU A 298 3.62 -8.34 -5.80
C GLU A 298 4.21 -7.96 -4.46
N ALA A 299 3.61 -6.98 -3.77
CA ALA A 299 4.03 -6.64 -2.41
C ALA A 299 3.88 -7.85 -1.49
N LEU A 300 2.75 -8.57 -1.56
CA LEU A 300 2.49 -9.77 -0.76
C LEU A 300 3.52 -10.87 -1.01
N VAL A 301 3.74 -11.22 -2.28
CA VAL A 301 4.70 -12.26 -2.66
C VAL A 301 6.10 -11.88 -2.23
N GLU A 302 6.52 -10.61 -2.39
CA GLU A 302 7.81 -10.15 -1.90
C GLU A 302 7.91 -10.27 -0.37
N ALA A 303 6.89 -9.83 0.38
CA ALA A 303 6.90 -9.92 1.84
C ALA A 303 7.05 -11.39 2.31
N ILE A 304 6.30 -12.31 1.71
CA ILE A 304 6.36 -13.74 2.02
C ILE A 304 7.75 -14.32 1.69
N VAL A 305 8.26 -14.03 0.49
CA VAL A 305 9.55 -14.58 0.03
C VAL A 305 10.71 -14.07 0.88
N MET A 306 10.67 -12.80 1.28
CA MET A 306 11.76 -12.16 2.01
C MET A 306 11.71 -12.40 3.52
N ASN A 307 10.52 -12.61 4.09
CA ASN A 307 10.35 -12.58 5.53
C ASN A 307 9.60 -13.80 6.12
N GLY A 308 9.18 -14.73 5.27
CA GLY A 308 8.42 -15.91 5.67
C GLY A 308 6.91 -15.71 5.57
N VAL A 309 6.19 -16.83 5.58
CA VAL A 309 4.72 -16.89 5.46
C VAL A 309 4.11 -16.49 6.82
N PRO A 310 3.27 -15.44 6.88
CA PRO A 310 2.56 -15.08 8.09
C PRO A 310 1.44 -16.09 8.39
N MET A 311 1.10 -16.28 9.66
CA MET A 311 -0.07 -17.07 10.04
C MET A 311 -1.36 -16.32 9.68
N ILE A 312 -1.44 -15.03 10.04
CA ILE A 312 -2.57 -14.15 9.70
C ILE A 312 -2.08 -12.94 8.91
N PHE A 313 -2.82 -12.62 7.86
CA PHE A 313 -2.61 -11.43 7.03
C PHE A 313 -3.86 -10.55 7.06
N ASN A 314 -3.74 -9.37 7.65
CA ASN A 314 -4.84 -8.42 7.79
C ASN A 314 -4.86 -7.38 6.67
N THR A 315 -6.01 -7.10 6.09
CA THR A 315 -6.20 -6.02 5.10
C THR A 315 -7.49 -5.26 5.35
N ASP A 316 -7.63 -4.05 4.79
CA ASP A 316 -8.95 -3.45 4.66
C ASP A 316 -9.83 -4.24 3.65
N GLN A 317 -11.10 -3.85 3.52
CA GLN A 317 -12.04 -4.43 2.55
C GLN A 317 -11.99 -3.75 1.17
N GLY A 318 -10.86 -3.15 0.81
CA GLY A 318 -10.66 -2.54 -0.49
C GLY A 318 -10.92 -3.51 -1.64
N PRO A 319 -11.41 -3.01 -2.80
CA PRO A 319 -11.73 -3.86 -3.95
C PRO A 319 -10.53 -4.70 -4.42
N GLN A 320 -9.31 -4.19 -4.26
CA GLN A 320 -8.07 -4.89 -4.57
C GLN A 320 -7.80 -6.09 -3.62
N PHE A 321 -8.19 -6.01 -2.34
CA PHE A 321 -7.92 -7.08 -1.36
C PHE A 321 -9.06 -8.09 -1.28
N THR A 322 -10.27 -7.69 -1.69
CA THR A 322 -11.42 -8.58 -1.89
C THR A 322 -11.44 -9.25 -3.26
N ALA A 323 -10.58 -8.82 -4.19
CA ALA A 323 -10.46 -9.43 -5.50
C ALA A 323 -10.04 -10.90 -5.42
N THR A 324 -10.69 -11.75 -6.21
CA THR A 324 -10.42 -13.20 -6.27
C THR A 324 -8.95 -13.54 -6.48
N ALA A 325 -8.23 -12.74 -7.28
CA ALA A 325 -6.80 -12.97 -7.53
C ALA A 325 -5.95 -12.78 -6.27
N PHE A 326 -6.25 -11.77 -5.45
CA PHE A 326 -5.55 -11.50 -4.20
C PHE A 326 -5.87 -12.58 -3.16
N VAL A 327 -7.16 -12.86 -2.95
CA VAL A 327 -7.64 -13.89 -2.00
C VAL A 327 -7.02 -15.25 -2.30
N LYS A 328 -7.09 -15.69 -3.56
CA LYS A 328 -6.47 -16.97 -3.97
C LYS A 328 -4.96 -17.00 -3.76
N THR A 329 -4.27 -15.87 -3.90
CA THR A 329 -2.82 -15.81 -3.68
C THR A 329 -2.49 -16.00 -2.21
N VAL A 330 -3.24 -15.36 -1.31
CA VAL A 330 -3.07 -15.53 0.14
C VAL A 330 -3.39 -16.96 0.56
N GLU A 331 -4.54 -17.49 0.14
CA GLU A 331 -4.95 -18.87 0.43
C GLU A 331 -3.97 -19.93 -0.10
N ALA A 332 -3.44 -19.73 -1.31
CA ALA A 332 -2.48 -20.65 -1.92
C ALA A 332 -1.14 -20.74 -1.16
N ASN A 333 -0.83 -19.72 -0.34
CA ASN A 333 0.34 -19.72 0.54
C ASN A 333 0.02 -20.22 1.96
N GLY A 334 -1.21 -20.71 2.20
CA GLY A 334 -1.61 -21.26 3.51
C GLY A 334 -1.83 -20.20 4.59
N ILE A 335 -2.04 -18.95 4.20
CA ILE A 335 -2.20 -17.81 5.11
C ILE A 335 -3.67 -17.63 5.47
N LEU A 336 -3.97 -17.40 6.75
CA LEU A 336 -5.31 -17.02 7.18
C LEU A 336 -5.56 -15.55 6.88
N MET A 337 -6.51 -15.27 6.01
CA MET A 337 -6.90 -13.89 5.71
C MET A 337 -7.82 -13.35 6.80
N SER A 338 -7.43 -12.21 7.38
CA SER A 338 -8.28 -11.37 8.22
C SER A 338 -8.60 -10.11 7.44
N MET A 339 -9.82 -9.60 7.55
CA MET A 339 -10.18 -8.31 6.96
C MET A 339 -10.77 -7.41 8.01
N ASP A 340 -10.47 -6.13 7.90
CA ASP A 340 -11.10 -5.08 8.70
C ASP A 340 -12.62 -5.22 8.62
N GLY A 341 -13.32 -4.85 9.68
CA GLY A 341 -14.76 -4.65 9.59
C GLY A 341 -15.06 -3.49 8.64
N ARG A 342 -16.23 -3.49 7.99
CA ARG A 342 -16.61 -2.36 7.15
C ARG A 342 -16.58 -1.07 7.97
N GLY A 343 -15.79 -0.10 7.50
CA GLY A 343 -15.58 1.17 8.17
C GLY A 343 -14.52 1.18 9.28
N ARG A 344 -13.92 0.03 9.64
CA ARG A 344 -12.93 -0.10 10.73
C ARG A 344 -11.52 0.36 10.35
N ALA A 345 -11.31 1.66 10.19
CA ALA A 345 -9.96 2.20 9.90
C ALA A 345 -8.88 1.85 10.95
N LEU A 346 -9.29 1.41 12.14
CA LEU A 346 -8.42 1.16 13.28
C LEU A 346 -7.88 -0.26 13.36
N ASP A 347 -8.51 -1.17 12.63
CA ASP A 347 -7.93 -2.49 12.32
C ASP A 347 -6.72 -2.36 11.38
N ASN A 348 -6.44 -1.16 10.87
CA ASN A 348 -5.23 -0.81 10.12
C ASN A 348 -4.43 0.36 10.73
N VAL A 349 -4.64 0.67 12.02
CA VAL A 349 -4.07 1.85 12.68
C VAL A 349 -2.55 1.99 12.53
N PHE A 350 -1.80 0.88 12.48
CA PHE A 350 -0.35 0.94 12.39
C PHE A 350 0.17 1.33 11.02
N ILE A 351 -0.49 0.83 9.97
CA ILE A 351 -0.14 1.20 8.61
C ILE A 351 -0.70 2.59 8.27
N GLU A 352 -1.82 3.01 8.85
CA GLU A 352 -2.26 4.41 8.80
C GLU A 352 -1.27 5.37 9.50
N ARG A 353 -0.65 4.95 10.60
CA ARG A 353 0.40 5.73 11.27
C ARG A 353 1.67 5.82 10.42
N LEU A 354 2.02 4.77 9.68
CA LEU A 354 3.06 4.81 8.64
C LEU A 354 2.71 5.87 7.58
N TRP A 355 1.47 5.85 7.06
CA TRP A 355 1.02 6.82 6.06
C TRP A 355 1.07 8.25 6.55
N ARG A 356 0.60 8.52 7.77
CA ARG A 356 0.71 9.84 8.39
C ARG A 356 2.16 10.31 8.41
N SER A 357 3.07 9.45 8.84
CA SER A 357 4.48 9.79 8.98
C SER A 357 5.09 10.10 7.60
N LEU A 358 4.93 9.20 6.62
CA LEU A 358 5.41 9.40 5.25
C LEU A 358 4.87 10.69 4.64
N LYS A 359 3.56 10.92 4.78
CA LYS A 359 2.92 12.08 4.17
C LYS A 359 3.39 13.39 4.79
N TYR A 360 3.48 13.47 6.12
CA TYR A 360 3.88 14.72 6.77
C TYR A 360 5.37 15.01 6.65
N GLU A 361 6.22 13.99 6.74
CA GLU A 361 7.65 14.19 6.85
C GLU A 361 8.38 14.16 5.51
N ASP A 362 7.71 13.71 4.46
CA ASP A 362 8.27 13.69 3.12
C ASP A 362 7.34 14.38 2.11
N VAL A 363 6.11 13.91 1.95
CA VAL A 363 5.25 14.38 0.85
C VAL A 363 4.83 15.85 1.02
N TYR A 364 4.30 16.22 2.18
CA TYR A 364 3.75 17.55 2.44
C TYR A 364 4.84 18.60 2.67
N LEU A 365 5.94 18.25 3.34
CA LEU A 365 7.08 19.16 3.49
C LEU A 365 7.68 19.58 2.13
N ASN A 366 7.58 18.73 1.12
CA ASN A 366 8.09 19.01 -0.22
C ASN A 366 7.01 19.57 -1.18
N GLY A 367 5.77 19.80 -0.70
CA GLY A 367 4.68 20.33 -1.52
C GLY A 367 4.16 19.33 -2.59
N GLY A 368 4.28 18.03 -2.31
CA GLY A 368 4.02 16.95 -3.26
C GLY A 368 5.23 16.65 -4.14
N HIS A 369 5.41 15.38 -4.52
CA HIS A 369 6.55 14.98 -5.36
C HIS A 369 6.39 15.49 -6.79
N THR A 370 7.48 15.95 -7.40
CA THR A 370 7.46 16.65 -8.70
C THR A 370 6.94 15.79 -9.84
N ASP A 371 7.37 14.53 -9.89
CA ASP A 371 7.02 13.56 -10.93
C ASP A 371 7.10 12.12 -10.39
N GLY A 372 6.67 11.14 -11.18
CA GLY A 372 6.67 9.74 -10.75
C GLY A 372 8.06 9.15 -10.46
N ARG A 373 9.16 9.79 -10.92
CA ARG A 373 10.53 9.39 -10.53
C ARG A 373 10.76 9.79 -9.08
N GLU A 374 10.51 11.05 -8.73
CA GLU A 374 10.58 11.49 -7.33
C GLU A 374 9.57 10.71 -6.46
N GLY A 375 8.38 10.44 -7.01
CA GLY A 375 7.35 9.59 -6.43
C GLY A 375 7.81 8.19 -6.05
N ARG A 376 8.84 7.64 -6.73
CA ARG A 376 9.47 6.36 -6.38
C ARG A 376 10.70 6.53 -5.50
N GLU A 377 11.55 7.50 -5.79
CA GLU A 377 12.81 7.72 -5.08
C GLU A 377 12.58 8.12 -3.62
N ARG A 378 11.60 8.98 -3.34
CA ARG A 378 11.37 9.43 -1.97
C ARG A 378 10.80 8.33 -1.07
N PRO A 379 9.80 7.52 -1.47
CA PRO A 379 9.38 6.39 -0.66
C PRO A 379 10.49 5.35 -0.42
N ILE A 380 11.41 5.14 -1.38
CA ILE A 380 12.62 4.31 -1.15
C ILE A 380 13.45 4.86 0.00
N GLN A 381 13.79 6.15 -0.07
CA GLN A 381 14.59 6.82 0.95
C GLN A 381 13.85 6.82 2.30
N TYR A 382 12.56 7.16 2.26
CA TYR A 382 11.75 7.30 3.44
C TYR A 382 11.49 5.98 4.15
N PHE A 383 11.14 4.90 3.47
CA PHE A 383 10.95 3.61 4.14
C PHE A 383 12.27 3.02 4.64
N SER A 384 13.39 3.31 3.98
CA SER A 384 14.71 3.01 4.53
C SER A 384 14.95 3.78 5.83
N PHE A 385 14.72 5.09 5.84
CA PHE A 385 14.78 5.90 7.05
C PHE A 385 13.84 5.36 8.13
N TYR A 386 12.58 5.11 7.80
CA TYR A 386 11.54 4.61 8.70
C TYR A 386 11.94 3.28 9.36
N ASN A 387 12.42 2.31 8.58
CA ASN A 387 12.76 1.00 9.10
C ASN A 387 14.06 0.99 9.92
N TYR A 388 15.07 1.76 9.52
CA TYR A 388 16.44 1.57 10.02
C TYR A 388 16.97 2.72 10.87
N GLU A 389 16.37 3.91 10.81
CA GLU A 389 16.91 5.13 11.44
C GLU A 389 15.89 5.85 12.31
N ARG A 390 14.61 5.81 11.93
CA ARG A 390 13.53 6.44 12.68
C ARG A 390 13.29 5.69 13.98
N LEU A 391 13.42 6.39 15.09
CA LEU A 391 13.06 5.85 16.40
C LEU A 391 11.55 5.94 16.60
N HIS A 392 10.95 4.84 17.02
CA HIS A 392 9.54 4.78 17.35
C HIS A 392 9.38 4.82 18.85
N GLN A 393 8.76 5.88 19.37
CA GLN A 393 8.30 5.91 20.75
C GLN A 393 7.44 4.66 21.04
N SER A 394 6.61 4.26 20.05
CA SER A 394 5.76 3.07 20.09
C SER A 394 6.51 1.73 20.29
N LEU A 395 7.84 1.74 20.19
CA LEU A 395 8.74 0.59 20.23
C LEU A 395 9.86 0.79 21.28
N GLY A 396 9.66 1.69 22.25
CA GLY A 396 10.67 2.01 23.26
C GLY A 396 11.88 2.74 22.68
N TYR A 397 11.65 3.64 21.71
CA TYR A 397 12.69 4.36 20.96
C TYR A 397 13.67 3.45 20.24
N LYS A 398 13.17 2.29 19.79
CA LYS A 398 13.87 1.41 18.85
C LYS A 398 13.34 1.62 17.45
N THR A 399 14.12 1.21 16.46
CA THR A 399 13.69 1.19 15.07
C THR A 399 12.82 -0.03 14.79
N PRO A 400 11.94 0.01 13.78
CA PRO A 400 11.15 -1.15 13.39
C PRO A 400 12.01 -2.37 13.07
N TYR A 401 13.17 -2.15 12.43
CA TYR A 401 14.12 -3.21 12.13
C TYR A 401 14.63 -3.93 13.39
N GLN A 402 15.00 -3.17 14.43
CA GLN A 402 15.48 -3.73 15.69
C GLN A 402 14.42 -4.65 16.31
N ILE A 403 13.15 -4.22 16.36
CA ILE A 403 12.09 -5.06 16.93
C ILE A 403 11.83 -6.30 16.08
N TYR A 404 11.83 -6.16 14.75
CA TYR A 404 11.49 -7.27 13.85
C TYR A 404 12.51 -8.41 13.87
N PHE A 405 13.80 -8.07 13.84
CA PHE A 405 14.87 -9.05 13.76
C PHE A 405 15.47 -9.44 15.11
N GLU A 406 15.46 -8.55 16.13
CA GLU A 406 15.96 -8.88 17.46
C GLU A 406 14.88 -9.49 18.38
N GLY A 407 13.60 -9.18 18.13
CA GLY A 407 12.46 -9.67 18.93
C GLY A 407 12.13 -11.15 18.71
N ARG A 408 12.29 -11.65 17.47
CA ARG A 408 12.02 -13.07 17.12
C ARG A 408 13.00 -14.07 17.73
N HIS A 409 14.20 -13.64 18.12
CA HIS A 409 15.17 -14.52 18.78
C HIS A 409 14.89 -14.73 20.28
N LYS A 410 14.06 -13.91 20.93
CA LYS A 410 13.70 -14.11 22.35
C LYS A 410 12.50 -15.03 22.56
N SER A 411 11.68 -15.29 21.55
CA SER A 411 10.48 -16.13 21.68
C SER A 411 10.75 -17.64 21.59
N GLU A 412 11.92 -18.06 21.08
CA GLU A 412 12.28 -19.49 21.03
C GLU A 412 12.90 -20.01 22.34
N GLU A 413 13.55 -19.15 23.14
CA GLU A 413 14.19 -19.56 24.41
C GLU A 413 13.25 -19.51 25.64
N GLY A 414 12.01 -19.04 25.48
CA GLY A 414 11.10 -18.76 26.60
C GLY A 414 9.72 -19.41 26.55
N ASN A 415 9.41 -20.26 25.57
CA ASN A 415 8.09 -20.87 25.46
C ASN A 415 7.98 -22.14 26.35
N PRO A 416 7.14 -22.16 27.41
CA PRO A 416 6.91 -23.37 28.20
C PRO A 416 6.17 -24.47 27.42
N ALA A 417 5.63 -24.17 26.23
CA ALA A 417 4.87 -25.11 25.41
C ALA A 417 5.75 -26.11 24.65
N THR A 418 7.07 -25.94 24.59
CA THR A 418 7.97 -26.86 23.86
C THR A 418 8.38 -28.08 24.70
N GLN A 419 7.97 -28.19 25.97
CA GLN A 419 8.37 -29.29 26.86
C GLN A 419 7.34 -30.43 27.02
N LEU A 420 6.25 -30.43 26.25
CA LEU A 420 5.18 -31.46 26.34
C LEU A 420 5.06 -32.41 25.15
N CYS A 421 6.05 -32.47 24.26
CA CYS A 421 6.12 -33.46 23.16
C CYS A 421 7.37 -34.35 23.23
N GLN A 422 7.73 -34.81 24.43
CA GLN A 422 8.55 -36.00 24.62
C GLN A 422 7.92 -36.84 25.73
N LEU A 423 6.94 -37.67 25.36
CA LEU A 423 6.61 -38.96 25.97
C LEU A 423 5.71 -39.75 25.00
#